data_AF-A0A2U3PUI6-F1
#
_entry.id   AF-A0A2U3PUI6-F1
#
_cell.length_a   1.000
_cell.length_b   1.000
_cell.length_c   1.000
_cell.angle_alpha   90.00
_cell.angle_beta   90.00
_cell.angle_gamma   90.00
#
_symmetry.space_group_name_H-M   'P 1'
#
loop_
_entity.id
_entity.type
_entity.pdbx_description
1 polymer ?
#
loop_
_entity_poly.entity_id
_entity_poly.type
_entity_poly.pdbx_seq_one_letter_code
_entity_poly.pdbx_strand_id
1 'polypeptide(L)'
;MTVKPVDLQVLLAKGGVADGHRSGATAAGYVGQVASALDIKKPATIEALKPALSEYVVDVILSAAWYTRQYSRARRNAILFIALNAAMVVGFPIAIAALGGTWSSSSSAANPHVGSLVAQLTAVLTGILALQKTISAWYSQQQNYAGWYKCAADLKELYYSLLKAWTGKVEGREIEFAAWLETSSAEARKLLNTERLDYYTRLALPTFDVLDMLTASKSNVASLVTSLLPAEKETQAVAIGTKVLQGQGSTAVEQPASGAADIVQVGLVSTASLPPFDQETVDLCSAVTLKNSADVRALFGEHQGFFDWYNQTFRNVDAMKTRFPSRDTASKRKHFDDFWDQIPAIFGNDSISAIELCALMAVNLEESNGDLTSAPEEMNGLGRPHPGLAYAFDKIDGLKQTYNHAPNRTALSLFQDHLFTDAHGQKAGARSILGRPGGIDPRWGGDTWPSDVSAAVDPSINGFVMEADFFKFRGRGVIQTTWRNDYKLLIGYILSDDGRRNSVLNGLATRWQAAAAGAGDELDRIATISSNSDWDLAFSQDIILAKGVAIDSQAKNNYLQSLSRNLDDLNGPKSARGSLLYFAAHINGGSYPSRVAPKMSTLMRGLALSLKTQAVARAPRSAEIIEV
;
A
#
# COMPACT_ATOMS: atom_id res chain seq x y z
N MET A 1 14.53 -33.33 -38.93
CA MET A 1 13.58 -32.20 -38.99
C MET A 1 13.54 -31.55 -37.62
N THR A 2 14.21 -30.42 -37.44
CA THR A 2 14.11 -29.59 -36.23
C THR A 2 12.77 -28.88 -36.27
N VAL A 3 11.80 -29.40 -35.52
CA VAL A 3 10.52 -28.71 -35.28
C VAL A 3 10.89 -27.42 -34.54
N LYS A 4 10.76 -26.27 -35.21
CA LYS A 4 10.92 -24.97 -34.54
C LYS A 4 9.89 -24.92 -33.41
N PRO A 5 10.29 -24.59 -32.16
CA PRO A 5 9.34 -24.42 -31.08
C PRO A 5 8.28 -23.42 -31.54
N VAL A 6 7.00 -23.78 -31.38
CA VAL A 6 5.89 -22.88 -31.69
C VAL A 6 6.09 -21.62 -30.86
N ASP A 7 6.43 -20.54 -31.54
CA ASP A 7 6.75 -19.26 -30.90
C ASP A 7 5.51 -18.80 -30.12
N LEU A 8 5.67 -18.64 -28.80
CA LEU A 8 4.62 -18.13 -27.94
C LEU A 8 4.08 -16.79 -28.48
N GLN A 9 4.92 -15.97 -29.13
CA GLN A 9 4.48 -14.75 -29.81
C GLN A 9 3.41 -15.04 -30.87
N VAL A 10 3.52 -16.15 -31.60
CA VAL A 10 2.54 -16.55 -32.63
C VAL A 10 1.23 -17.03 -32.01
N LEU A 11 1.29 -17.78 -30.91
CA LEU A 11 0.09 -18.18 -30.15
C LEU A 11 -0.61 -16.97 -29.53
N LEU A 12 0.15 -16.05 -28.94
CA LEU A 12 -0.35 -14.81 -28.36
C LEU A 12 -0.89 -13.84 -29.43
N ALA A 13 -0.29 -13.80 -30.61
CA ALA A 13 -0.73 -12.95 -31.73
C ALA A 13 -1.96 -13.50 -32.46
N LYS A 14 -2.09 -14.83 -32.57
CA LYS A 14 -3.25 -15.49 -33.20
C LYS A 14 -4.44 -15.65 -32.27
N GLY A 15 -4.24 -15.51 -30.96
CA GLY A 15 -5.28 -15.44 -29.93
C GLY A 15 -6.25 -14.30 -30.20
N GLY A 16 -7.19 -14.51 -31.11
CA GLY A 16 -8.25 -13.57 -31.49
C GLY A 16 -9.23 -13.36 -30.34
N VAL A 17 -8.79 -12.75 -29.24
CA VAL A 17 -9.66 -12.28 -28.16
C VAL A 17 -10.22 -10.93 -28.61
N ALA A 18 -11.11 -10.93 -29.61
CA ALA A 18 -11.67 -9.71 -30.17
C ALA A 18 -12.52 -8.96 -29.13
N ASP A 19 -13.29 -9.70 -28.30
CA ASP A 19 -14.34 -9.11 -27.46
C ASP A 19 -14.29 -9.56 -25.99
N GLY A 20 -13.11 -9.93 -25.48
CA GLY A 20 -12.93 -10.21 -24.04
C GLY A 20 -13.53 -11.52 -23.52
N HIS A 21 -14.16 -12.33 -24.38
CA HIS A 21 -14.67 -13.63 -23.96
C HIS A 21 -13.59 -14.71 -23.95
N ARG A 22 -13.19 -15.11 -22.74
CA ARG A 22 -12.46 -16.34 -22.45
C ARG A 22 -13.38 -17.54 -22.71
N SER A 23 -13.57 -17.92 -23.97
CA SER A 23 -14.49 -19.01 -24.31
C SER A 23 -13.76 -20.35 -24.35
N GLY A 24 -14.39 -21.39 -23.81
CA GLY A 24 -13.91 -22.78 -23.96
C GLY A 24 -13.80 -23.21 -25.43
N ALA A 25 -14.60 -22.62 -26.32
CA ALA A 25 -14.54 -22.88 -27.76
C ALA A 25 -13.22 -22.38 -28.38
N THR A 26 -12.77 -21.18 -28.02
CA THR A 26 -11.45 -20.66 -28.42
C THR A 26 -10.34 -21.55 -27.89
N ALA A 27 -10.42 -21.97 -26.61
CA ALA A 27 -9.41 -22.81 -25.99
C ALA A 27 -9.27 -24.18 -26.65
N ALA A 28 -10.39 -24.81 -27.05
CA ALA A 28 -10.39 -26.08 -27.77
C ALA A 28 -9.57 -26.03 -29.07
N GLY A 29 -9.56 -24.89 -29.77
CA GLY A 29 -8.75 -24.67 -30.97
C GLY A 29 -7.24 -24.56 -30.72
N TYR A 30 -6.82 -24.33 -29.48
CA TYR A 30 -5.42 -24.24 -29.07
C TYR A 30 -4.88 -25.50 -28.41
N VAL A 31 -5.73 -26.42 -27.94
CA VAL A 31 -5.29 -27.67 -27.28
C VAL A 31 -4.29 -28.44 -28.14
N GLY A 32 -4.57 -28.60 -29.44
CA GLY A 32 -3.65 -29.30 -30.36
C GLY A 32 -2.29 -28.62 -30.51
N GLN A 33 -2.26 -27.29 -30.44
CA GLN A 33 -1.00 -26.51 -30.53
C GLN A 33 -0.18 -26.64 -29.24
N VAL A 34 -0.84 -26.61 -28.08
CA VAL A 34 -0.17 -26.84 -26.78
C VAL A 34 0.33 -28.28 -26.68
N ALA A 35 -0.48 -29.26 -27.07
CA ALA A 35 -0.07 -30.67 -27.12
C ALA A 35 1.14 -30.87 -28.04
N SER A 36 1.16 -30.23 -29.21
CA SER A 36 2.30 -30.24 -30.11
C SER A 36 3.54 -29.58 -29.49
N ALA A 37 3.39 -28.47 -28.77
CA ALA A 37 4.51 -27.81 -28.09
C ALA A 37 5.12 -28.66 -26.97
N LEU A 38 4.32 -29.54 -26.36
CA LEU A 38 4.73 -30.50 -25.33
C LEU A 38 5.25 -31.83 -25.89
N ASP A 39 5.35 -31.98 -27.21
CA ASP A 39 5.71 -33.23 -27.90
C ASP A 39 4.78 -34.43 -27.58
N ILE A 40 3.49 -34.18 -27.38
CA ILE A 40 2.48 -35.24 -27.19
C ILE A 40 2.06 -35.76 -28.56
N LYS A 41 2.44 -37.00 -28.90
CA LYS A 41 2.23 -37.57 -30.24
C LYS A 41 0.96 -38.41 -30.37
N LYS A 42 0.56 -39.08 -29.30
CA LYS A 42 -0.59 -40.01 -29.31
C LYS A 42 -1.93 -39.26 -29.28
N PRO A 43 -2.81 -39.43 -30.30
CA PRO A 43 -4.12 -38.79 -30.30
C PRO A 43 -5.01 -39.17 -29.10
N ALA A 44 -4.92 -40.42 -28.65
CA ALA A 44 -5.66 -40.89 -27.47
C ALA A 44 -5.26 -40.14 -26.18
N THR A 45 -3.96 -39.86 -26.00
CA THR A 45 -3.45 -39.07 -24.88
C THR A 45 -3.94 -37.62 -24.96
N ILE A 46 -3.97 -37.03 -26.16
CA ILE A 46 -4.49 -35.67 -26.37
C ILE A 46 -5.96 -35.59 -25.99
N GLU A 47 -6.79 -36.55 -26.45
CA GLU A 47 -8.22 -36.55 -26.10
C GLU A 47 -8.47 -36.77 -24.60
N ALA A 48 -7.68 -37.63 -23.94
CA ALA A 48 -7.77 -37.83 -22.49
C ALA A 48 -7.44 -36.55 -21.70
N LEU A 49 -6.46 -35.77 -22.15
CA LEU A 49 -6.00 -34.55 -21.49
C LEU A 49 -6.74 -33.28 -21.90
N LYS A 50 -7.62 -33.38 -22.90
CA LYS A 50 -8.29 -32.23 -23.53
C LYS A 50 -9.06 -31.33 -22.56
N PRO A 51 -9.79 -31.85 -21.54
CA PRO A 51 -10.45 -31.00 -20.56
C PRO A 51 -9.45 -30.15 -19.76
N ALA A 52 -8.42 -30.77 -19.17
CA ALA A 52 -7.41 -30.11 -18.36
C ALA A 52 -6.57 -29.12 -19.20
N LEU A 53 -6.18 -29.49 -20.42
CA LEU A 53 -5.47 -28.60 -21.33
C LEU A 53 -6.32 -27.40 -21.75
N SER A 54 -7.63 -27.61 -21.97
CA SER A 54 -8.55 -26.52 -22.33
C SER A 54 -8.70 -25.52 -21.18
N GLU A 55 -8.85 -26.00 -19.94
CA GLU A 55 -8.91 -25.18 -18.74
C GLU A 55 -7.62 -24.37 -18.55
N TYR A 56 -6.46 -25.02 -18.68
CA TYR A 56 -5.16 -24.36 -18.62
C TYR A 56 -4.96 -23.29 -19.70
N VAL A 57 -5.40 -23.57 -20.94
CA VAL A 57 -5.36 -22.60 -22.04
C VAL A 57 -6.20 -21.37 -21.71
N VAL A 58 -7.40 -21.56 -21.13
CA VAL A 58 -8.27 -20.45 -20.71
C VAL A 58 -7.61 -19.62 -19.63
N ASP A 59 -7.16 -20.26 -18.55
CA ASP A 59 -6.72 -19.56 -17.35
C ASP A 59 -5.34 -18.93 -17.52
N VAL A 60 -4.42 -19.61 -18.22
CA VAL A 60 -3.03 -19.15 -18.35
C VAL A 60 -2.79 -18.44 -19.68
N ILE A 61 -2.94 -19.15 -20.81
CA ILE A 61 -2.44 -18.68 -22.11
C ILE A 61 -3.30 -17.53 -22.64
N LEU A 62 -4.63 -17.71 -22.69
CA LEU A 62 -5.54 -16.67 -23.18
C LEU A 62 -5.56 -15.45 -22.25
N SER A 63 -5.47 -15.66 -20.93
CA SER A 63 -5.31 -14.57 -19.97
C SER A 63 -4.01 -13.78 -20.18
N ALA A 64 -2.87 -14.46 -20.34
CA ALA A 64 -1.59 -13.80 -20.60
C ALA A 64 -1.62 -12.99 -21.91
N ALA A 65 -2.27 -13.51 -22.95
CA ALA A 65 -2.48 -12.81 -24.21
C ALA A 65 -3.34 -11.55 -24.02
N TRP A 66 -4.43 -11.67 -23.27
CA TRP A 66 -5.32 -10.55 -22.98
C TRP A 66 -4.58 -9.43 -22.24
N TYR A 67 -3.88 -9.72 -21.14
CA TYR A 67 -3.14 -8.70 -20.39
C TYR A 67 -2.02 -8.07 -21.22
N THR A 68 -1.30 -8.85 -22.04
CA THR A 68 -0.27 -8.32 -22.95
C THR A 68 -0.89 -7.35 -23.97
N ARG A 69 -2.09 -7.66 -24.48
CA ARG A 69 -2.81 -6.79 -25.42
C ARG A 69 -3.33 -5.53 -24.75
N GLN A 70 -3.90 -5.64 -23.55
CA GLN A 70 -4.37 -4.49 -22.78
C GLN A 70 -3.21 -3.55 -22.48
N TYR A 71 -2.10 -4.08 -21.96
CA TYR A 71 -0.86 -3.34 -21.76
C TYR A 71 -0.41 -2.59 -23.04
N SER A 72 -0.42 -3.26 -24.18
CA SER A 72 -0.01 -2.66 -25.46
C SER A 72 -0.98 -1.57 -25.96
N ARG A 73 -2.28 -1.72 -25.74
CA ARG A 73 -3.28 -0.66 -26.04
C ARG A 73 -3.07 0.54 -25.13
N ALA A 74 -2.93 0.28 -23.84
CA ALA A 74 -2.65 1.28 -22.83
C ALA A 74 -1.38 2.08 -23.11
N ARG A 75 -0.27 1.40 -23.44
CA ARG A 75 1.00 2.04 -23.83
C ARG A 75 0.86 2.90 -25.09
N ARG A 76 0.04 2.52 -26.06
CA ARG A 76 -0.23 3.35 -27.25
C ARG A 76 -1.04 4.59 -26.89
N ASN A 77 -2.07 4.44 -26.07
CA ASN A 77 -2.81 5.58 -25.52
C ASN A 77 -1.87 6.50 -24.70
N ALA A 78 -0.92 5.88 -23.99
CA ALA A 78 0.35 6.40 -23.48
C ALA A 78 0.93 7.53 -24.29
N ILE A 79 1.53 7.05 -25.35
CA ILE A 79 2.33 7.81 -26.27
C ILE A 79 1.45 8.82 -26.98
N LEU A 80 0.22 8.46 -27.37
CA LEU A 80 -0.71 9.37 -28.01
C LEU A 80 -1.09 10.55 -27.09
N PHE A 81 -1.36 10.30 -25.82
CA PHE A 81 -1.69 11.35 -24.86
C PHE A 81 -0.50 12.28 -24.61
N ILE A 82 0.71 11.73 -24.44
CA ILE A 82 1.93 12.52 -24.29
C ILE A 82 2.16 13.38 -25.54
N ALA A 83 2.02 12.79 -26.74
CA ALA A 83 2.16 13.51 -28.00
C ALA A 83 1.11 14.61 -28.16
N LEU A 84 -0.15 14.35 -27.80
CA LEU A 84 -1.22 15.36 -27.85
C LEU A 84 -0.96 16.51 -26.87
N ASN A 85 -0.53 16.22 -25.65
CA ASN A 85 -0.15 17.28 -24.70
C ASN A 85 1.05 18.09 -25.18
N ALA A 86 2.09 17.43 -25.69
CA ALA A 86 3.24 18.14 -26.25
C ALA A 86 2.81 19.05 -27.40
N ALA A 87 1.93 18.57 -28.29
CA ALA A 87 1.36 19.37 -29.37
C ALA A 87 0.52 20.54 -28.85
N MET A 88 -0.28 20.37 -27.78
CA MET A 88 -1.03 21.47 -27.17
C MET A 88 -0.11 22.50 -26.53
N VAL A 89 0.89 22.09 -25.76
CA VAL A 89 1.83 22.99 -25.08
C VAL A 89 2.61 23.84 -26.07
N VAL A 90 2.95 23.31 -27.24
CA VAL A 90 3.66 24.05 -28.31
C VAL A 90 2.71 24.82 -29.21
N GLY A 91 1.57 24.23 -29.57
CA GLY A 91 0.61 24.82 -30.51
C GLY A 91 -0.13 26.02 -29.94
N PHE A 92 -0.41 26.03 -28.63
CA PHE A 92 -1.18 27.11 -28.01
C PHE A 92 -0.43 28.46 -27.99
N PRO A 93 0.86 28.53 -27.59
CA PRO A 93 1.64 29.76 -27.71
C PRO A 93 1.76 30.27 -29.15
N ILE A 94 1.93 29.37 -30.13
CA ILE A 94 2.02 29.75 -31.55
C ILE A 94 0.68 30.32 -32.03
N ALA A 95 -0.44 29.71 -31.67
CA ALA A 95 -1.77 30.21 -32.01
C ALA A 95 -2.04 31.59 -31.38
N ILE A 96 -1.66 31.79 -30.12
CA ILE A 96 -1.75 33.09 -29.44
C ILE A 96 -0.87 34.13 -30.14
N ALA A 97 0.37 33.79 -30.49
CA ALA A 97 1.29 34.70 -31.17
C ALA A 97 0.79 35.09 -32.58
N ALA A 98 0.23 34.14 -33.33
CA ALA A 98 -0.34 34.38 -34.64
C ALA A 98 -1.58 35.29 -34.57
N LEU A 99 -2.46 35.08 -33.58
CA LEU A 99 -3.62 35.94 -33.32
C LEU A 99 -3.21 37.34 -32.83
N GLY A 100 -2.13 37.44 -32.06
CA GLY A 100 -1.59 38.72 -31.57
C GLY A 100 -0.87 39.54 -32.65
N GLY A 101 -0.17 38.88 -33.57
CA GLY A 101 0.59 39.53 -34.65
C GLY A 101 -0.26 40.24 -35.70
N THR A 102 -1.52 39.82 -35.88
CA THR A 102 -2.47 40.50 -36.79
C THR A 102 -3.07 41.79 -36.23
N TRP A 103 -2.80 42.14 -34.97
CA TRP A 103 -3.47 43.24 -34.27
C TRP A 103 -2.58 44.41 -33.85
N SER A 104 -1.26 44.33 -34.08
CA SER A 104 -0.31 45.36 -33.62
C SER A 104 -0.14 46.56 -34.57
N SER A 105 -0.93 46.69 -35.64
CA SER A 105 -0.77 47.77 -36.64
C SER A 105 -1.72 48.96 -36.48
N SER A 106 -2.65 48.94 -35.53
CA SER A 106 -3.54 50.09 -35.26
C SER A 106 -3.09 50.84 -34.01
N SER A 107 -2.08 51.69 -34.16
CA SER A 107 -1.62 52.65 -33.15
C SER A 107 -2.59 53.83 -33.03
N SER A 108 -3.66 53.68 -32.25
CA SER A 108 -4.42 54.83 -31.73
C SER A 108 -5.05 54.50 -30.38
N ALA A 109 -5.23 55.56 -29.58
CA ALA A 109 -5.30 55.59 -28.13
C ALA A 109 -6.22 54.57 -27.43
N ALA A 110 -5.74 54.07 -26.28
CA ALA A 110 -6.48 53.50 -25.15
C ALA A 110 -7.76 52.73 -25.52
N ASN A 111 -7.61 51.60 -26.21
CA ASN A 111 -8.75 50.76 -26.54
C ASN A 111 -9.22 50.00 -25.28
N PRO A 112 -10.41 50.30 -24.71
CA PRO A 112 -10.89 49.71 -23.44
C PRO A 112 -11.07 48.18 -23.51
N HIS A 113 -11.01 47.60 -24.70
CA HIS A 113 -11.16 46.17 -24.94
C HIS A 113 -9.94 45.32 -24.54
N VAL A 114 -8.76 45.91 -24.33
CA VAL A 114 -7.54 45.17 -23.95
C VAL A 114 -7.71 44.41 -22.63
N GLY A 115 -8.38 45.01 -21.64
CA GLY A 115 -8.66 44.35 -20.36
C GLY A 115 -9.59 43.14 -20.50
N SER A 116 -10.61 43.23 -21.36
CA SER A 116 -11.53 42.12 -21.63
C SER A 116 -10.84 40.97 -22.36
N LEU A 117 -9.91 41.28 -23.27
CA LEU A 117 -9.16 40.28 -24.04
C LEU A 117 -8.18 39.51 -23.15
N VAL A 118 -7.44 40.21 -22.28
CA VAL A 118 -6.53 39.57 -21.31
C VAL A 118 -7.32 38.67 -20.36
N ALA A 119 -8.50 39.11 -19.91
CA ALA A 119 -9.38 38.29 -19.08
C ALA A 119 -9.89 37.03 -19.81
N GLN A 120 -10.32 37.16 -21.07
CA GLN A 120 -10.77 36.03 -21.89
C GLN A 120 -9.63 35.02 -22.16
N LEU A 121 -8.44 35.50 -22.52
CA LEU A 121 -7.26 34.65 -22.72
C LEU A 121 -6.84 33.94 -21.42
N THR A 122 -6.87 34.64 -20.29
CA THR A 122 -6.57 34.08 -18.96
C THR A 122 -7.59 33.00 -18.58
N ALA A 123 -8.88 33.23 -18.82
CA ALA A 123 -9.93 32.26 -18.54
C ALA A 123 -9.78 30.99 -19.41
N VAL A 124 -9.50 31.15 -20.70
CA VAL A 124 -9.27 30.03 -21.63
C VAL A 124 -8.02 29.23 -21.23
N LEU A 125 -6.90 29.90 -20.94
CA LEU A 125 -5.68 29.24 -20.46
C LEU A 125 -5.91 28.49 -19.15
N THR A 126 -6.68 29.08 -18.22
CA THR A 126 -7.01 28.42 -16.94
C THR A 126 -7.86 27.18 -17.16
N GLY A 127 -8.88 27.25 -18.04
CA GLY A 127 -9.70 26.09 -18.40
C GLY A 127 -8.90 24.97 -19.04
N ILE A 128 -7.95 25.31 -19.92
CA ILE A 128 -7.09 24.33 -20.60
C ILE A 128 -6.11 23.67 -19.62
N LEU A 129 -5.48 24.44 -18.72
CA LEU A 129 -4.57 23.87 -17.72
C LEU A 129 -5.31 23.01 -16.68
N ALA A 130 -6.53 23.42 -16.30
CA ALA A 130 -7.38 22.61 -15.44
C ALA A 130 -7.73 21.29 -16.15
N LEU A 131 -8.16 21.34 -17.42
CA LEU A 131 -8.43 20.16 -18.23
C LEU A 131 -7.19 19.28 -18.39
N GLN A 132 -6.01 19.87 -18.65
CA GLN A 132 -4.74 19.15 -18.75
C GLN A 132 -4.42 18.44 -17.43
N LYS A 133 -4.57 19.10 -16.27
CA LYS A 133 -4.38 18.47 -14.96
C LYS A 133 -5.39 17.34 -14.74
N THR A 134 -6.66 17.52 -15.12
CA THR A 134 -7.70 16.50 -14.95
C THR A 134 -7.37 15.27 -15.76
N ILE A 135 -7.02 15.47 -17.04
CA ILE A 135 -6.64 14.35 -17.90
C ILE A 135 -5.33 13.74 -17.42
N SER A 136 -4.35 14.53 -16.96
CA SER A 136 -3.06 14.00 -16.43
C SER A 136 -3.24 13.19 -15.14
N ALA A 137 -4.13 13.62 -14.24
CA ALA A 137 -4.47 12.89 -13.02
C ALA A 137 -5.22 11.59 -13.35
N TRP A 138 -6.20 11.67 -14.26
CA TRP A 138 -6.88 10.49 -14.80
C TRP A 138 -5.89 9.52 -15.46
N TYR A 139 -4.90 10.06 -16.19
CA TYR A 139 -3.87 9.29 -16.86
C TYR A 139 -2.86 8.67 -15.89
N SER A 140 -2.47 9.39 -14.84
CA SER A 140 -1.60 8.90 -13.77
C SER A 140 -2.28 7.75 -13.02
N GLN A 141 -3.59 7.83 -12.79
CA GLN A 141 -4.38 6.72 -12.28
C GLN A 141 -4.48 5.56 -13.28
N GLN A 142 -4.29 5.81 -14.59
CA GLN A 142 -4.11 4.78 -15.61
C GLN A 142 -2.68 4.24 -15.75
N GLN A 143 -1.64 4.84 -15.16
CA GLN A 143 -0.24 4.32 -15.20
C GLN A 143 -0.05 2.94 -14.52
N ASN A 144 -1.15 2.31 -14.10
CA ASN A 144 -1.27 0.95 -13.60
C ASN A 144 -0.95 -0.17 -14.62
N TYR A 145 -0.34 0.16 -15.75
CA TYR A 145 0.21 -0.77 -16.74
C TYR A 145 1.21 -1.75 -16.14
N ALA A 146 1.89 -1.37 -15.05
CA ALA A 146 2.78 -2.24 -14.30
C ALA A 146 2.05 -3.48 -13.75
N GLY A 147 0.80 -3.33 -13.31
CA GLY A 147 -0.02 -4.45 -12.82
C GLY A 147 -0.35 -5.45 -13.92
N TRP A 148 -0.81 -4.95 -15.08
CA TRP A 148 -1.08 -5.81 -16.24
C TRP A 148 0.17 -6.46 -16.81
N TYR A 149 1.28 -5.71 -16.85
CA TYR A 149 2.56 -6.24 -17.29
C TYR A 149 3.05 -7.34 -16.35
N LYS A 150 2.98 -7.13 -15.03
CA LYS A 150 3.35 -8.12 -14.01
C LYS A 150 2.46 -9.36 -14.13
N CYS A 151 1.13 -9.21 -14.10
CA CYS A 151 0.22 -10.35 -14.23
C CYS A 151 0.45 -11.13 -15.54
N ALA A 152 0.72 -10.45 -16.65
CA ALA A 152 1.07 -11.10 -17.90
C ALA A 152 2.42 -11.85 -17.83
N ALA A 153 3.40 -11.31 -17.10
CA ALA A 153 4.70 -11.94 -16.90
C ALA A 153 4.56 -13.20 -16.03
N ASP A 154 3.86 -13.11 -14.91
CA ASP A 154 3.62 -14.22 -13.98
C ASP A 154 2.86 -15.36 -14.68
N LEU A 155 1.83 -15.06 -15.48
CA LEU A 155 1.11 -16.07 -16.28
C LEU A 155 2.01 -16.71 -17.36
N LYS A 156 2.93 -15.94 -17.97
CA LYS A 156 3.91 -16.51 -18.92
C LYS A 156 4.91 -17.42 -18.22
N GLU A 157 5.30 -17.09 -17.00
CA GLU A 157 6.18 -17.93 -16.19
C GLU A 157 5.55 -19.30 -15.91
N LEU A 158 4.24 -19.34 -15.59
CA LEU A 158 3.51 -20.61 -15.47
C LEU A 158 3.56 -21.43 -16.77
N TYR A 159 3.36 -20.78 -17.93
CA TYR A 159 3.45 -21.43 -19.24
C TYR A 159 4.86 -21.95 -19.56
N TYR A 160 5.90 -21.17 -19.27
CA TYR A 160 7.27 -21.64 -19.48
C TYR A 160 7.67 -22.76 -18.53
N SER A 161 7.16 -22.72 -17.30
CA SER A 161 7.33 -23.80 -16.32
C SER A 161 6.68 -25.10 -16.82
N LEU A 162 5.49 -25.02 -17.42
CA LEU A 162 4.85 -26.14 -18.10
C LEU A 162 5.76 -26.75 -19.17
N LEU A 163 6.24 -25.94 -20.12
CA LEU A 163 7.09 -26.43 -21.21
C LEU A 163 8.38 -27.06 -20.67
N LYS A 164 9.05 -26.40 -19.72
CA LYS A 164 10.30 -26.89 -19.13
C LYS A 164 10.11 -28.21 -18.38
N ALA A 165 9.02 -28.33 -17.62
CA ALA A 165 8.77 -29.50 -16.81
C ALA A 165 8.35 -30.71 -17.66
N TRP A 166 7.47 -30.50 -18.66
CA TRP A 166 6.68 -31.57 -19.24
C TRP A 166 6.93 -31.89 -20.73
N THR A 167 7.72 -31.10 -21.45
CA THR A 167 8.02 -31.40 -22.87
C THR A 167 8.64 -32.79 -23.02
N GLY A 168 7.99 -33.67 -23.81
CA GLY A 168 8.42 -35.05 -24.07
C GLY A 168 8.26 -36.02 -22.89
N LYS A 169 7.61 -35.60 -21.78
CA LYS A 169 7.48 -36.43 -20.55
C LYS A 169 6.04 -36.82 -20.21
N VAL A 170 5.07 -36.43 -21.03
CA VAL A 170 3.64 -36.62 -20.73
C VAL A 170 3.18 -38.06 -20.96
N GLU A 171 3.73 -38.75 -21.96
CA GLU A 171 3.28 -40.11 -22.31
C GLU A 171 3.59 -41.10 -21.17
N GLY A 172 2.56 -41.81 -20.71
CA GLY A 172 2.64 -42.73 -19.56
C GLY A 172 2.57 -42.05 -18.19
N ARG A 173 2.41 -40.72 -18.15
CA ARG A 173 2.27 -39.90 -16.92
C ARG A 173 1.07 -38.96 -17.01
N GLU A 174 0.03 -39.35 -17.74
CA GLU A 174 -1.11 -38.51 -18.07
C GLU A 174 -1.84 -38.01 -16.82
N ILE A 175 -2.01 -38.86 -15.79
CA ILE A 175 -2.71 -38.51 -14.55
C ILE A 175 -1.92 -37.46 -13.76
N GLU A 176 -0.61 -37.65 -13.61
CA GLU A 176 0.26 -36.70 -12.90
C GLU A 176 0.31 -35.36 -13.64
N PHE A 177 0.38 -35.40 -14.97
CA PHE A 177 0.37 -34.21 -15.80
C PHE A 177 -0.96 -33.45 -15.69
N ALA A 178 -2.09 -34.14 -15.68
CA ALA A 178 -3.41 -33.52 -15.48
C ALA A 178 -3.52 -32.83 -14.10
N ALA A 179 -3.06 -33.47 -13.02
CA ALA A 179 -3.04 -32.87 -11.69
C ALA A 179 -2.12 -31.63 -11.62
N TRP A 180 -0.99 -31.66 -12.34
CA TRP A 180 -0.11 -30.50 -12.47
C TRP A 180 -0.79 -29.33 -13.19
N LEU A 181 -1.49 -29.60 -14.30
CA LEU A 181 -2.26 -28.59 -15.03
C LEU A 181 -3.34 -27.96 -14.16
N GLU A 182 -4.07 -28.77 -13.38
CA GLU A 182 -5.11 -28.28 -12.47
C GLU A 182 -4.52 -27.36 -11.38
N THR A 183 -3.41 -27.77 -10.77
CA THR A 183 -2.71 -26.97 -9.75
C THR A 183 -2.24 -25.62 -10.33
N SER A 184 -1.64 -25.64 -11.52
CA SER A 184 -1.15 -24.43 -12.18
C SER A 184 -2.30 -23.52 -12.64
N SER A 185 -3.42 -24.07 -13.09
CA SER A 185 -4.65 -23.31 -13.39
C SER A 185 -5.24 -22.66 -12.12
N ALA A 186 -5.23 -23.36 -10.99
CA ALA A 186 -5.67 -22.80 -9.71
C ALA A 186 -4.78 -21.63 -9.25
N GLU A 187 -3.47 -21.74 -9.43
CA GLU A 187 -2.52 -20.65 -9.18
C GLU A 187 -2.78 -19.44 -10.10
N ALA A 188 -2.97 -19.69 -11.40
CA ALA A 188 -3.33 -18.65 -12.35
C ALA A 188 -4.62 -17.92 -11.94
N ARG A 189 -5.66 -18.64 -11.51
CA ARG A 189 -6.90 -18.04 -10.99
C ARG A 189 -6.68 -17.16 -9.77
N LYS A 190 -5.77 -17.54 -8.86
CA LYS A 190 -5.40 -16.68 -7.72
C LYS A 190 -4.77 -15.38 -8.19
N LEU A 191 -3.80 -15.44 -9.11
CA LEU A 191 -3.17 -14.25 -9.70
C LEU A 191 -4.21 -13.33 -10.36
N LEU A 192 -5.12 -13.92 -11.13
CA LEU A 192 -6.20 -13.22 -11.82
C LEU A 192 -7.20 -12.59 -10.85
N ASN A 193 -7.55 -13.26 -9.76
CA ASN A 193 -8.48 -12.73 -8.75
C ASN A 193 -7.85 -11.56 -7.98
N THR A 194 -6.57 -11.66 -7.63
CA THR A 194 -5.82 -10.56 -7.01
C THR A 194 -5.78 -9.33 -7.91
N GLU A 195 -5.46 -9.52 -9.19
CA GLU A 195 -5.47 -8.40 -10.14
C GLU A 195 -6.89 -7.85 -10.35
N ARG A 196 -7.91 -8.71 -10.45
CA ARG A 196 -9.29 -8.28 -10.67
C ARG A 196 -9.83 -7.42 -9.52
N LEU A 197 -9.52 -7.80 -8.28
CA LEU A 197 -9.89 -7.02 -7.10
C LEU A 197 -9.23 -5.63 -7.14
N ASP A 198 -7.96 -5.62 -7.51
CA ASP A 198 -7.16 -4.41 -7.66
C ASP A 198 -7.70 -3.54 -8.82
N TYR A 199 -8.08 -4.14 -9.95
CA TYR A 199 -8.73 -3.49 -11.10
C TYR A 199 -10.06 -2.83 -10.73
N TYR A 200 -10.97 -3.54 -10.03
CA TYR A 200 -12.25 -2.95 -9.61
C TYR A 200 -12.07 -1.82 -8.59
N THR A 201 -11.11 -1.97 -7.66
CA THR A 201 -10.76 -0.91 -6.71
C THR A 201 -10.23 0.34 -7.43
N ARG A 202 -9.63 0.17 -8.62
CA ARG A 202 -9.05 1.25 -9.43
C ARG A 202 -10.00 1.84 -10.47
N LEU A 203 -11.07 1.11 -10.83
CA LEU A 203 -12.17 1.58 -11.67
C LEU A 203 -13.09 2.59 -10.97
N ALA A 204 -12.98 2.74 -9.65
CA ALA A 204 -13.64 3.82 -8.94
C ALA A 204 -13.27 5.15 -9.60
N LEU A 205 -14.28 5.82 -10.18
CA LEU A 205 -14.09 7.09 -10.87
C LEU A 205 -13.40 8.08 -9.92
N PRO A 206 -12.31 8.73 -10.33
CA PRO A 206 -11.74 9.81 -9.54
C PRO A 206 -12.82 10.86 -9.27
N THR A 207 -13.07 11.16 -8.00
CA THR A 207 -13.85 12.31 -7.60
C THR A 207 -12.95 13.54 -7.75
N PHE A 208 -13.22 14.35 -8.78
CA PHE A 208 -12.52 15.60 -8.98
C PHE A 208 -13.24 16.71 -8.22
N ASP A 209 -12.52 17.40 -7.34
CA ASP A 209 -12.96 18.71 -6.86
C ASP A 209 -12.58 19.75 -7.92
N VAL A 210 -13.54 20.06 -8.80
CA VAL A 210 -13.37 21.03 -9.88
C VAL A 210 -13.00 22.40 -9.32
N LEU A 211 -13.50 22.76 -8.13
CA LEU A 211 -13.24 24.05 -7.51
C LEU A 211 -11.78 24.17 -7.08
N ASP A 212 -11.25 23.13 -6.45
CA ASP A 212 -9.87 23.12 -5.95
C ASP A 212 -8.86 23.14 -7.13
N MET A 213 -9.17 22.40 -8.20
CA MET A 213 -8.37 22.41 -9.43
C MET A 213 -8.37 23.76 -10.16
N LEU A 214 -9.52 24.43 -10.24
CA LEU A 214 -9.62 25.78 -10.82
C LEU A 214 -8.86 26.79 -9.96
N THR A 215 -8.95 26.66 -8.63
CA THR A 215 -8.25 27.55 -7.68
C THR A 215 -6.73 27.41 -7.79
N ALA A 216 -6.22 26.17 -7.84
CA ALA A 216 -4.79 25.90 -8.02
C ALA A 216 -4.27 26.25 -9.43
N SER A 217 -5.13 26.27 -10.46
CA SER A 217 -4.74 26.68 -11.81
C SER A 217 -4.74 28.19 -11.97
N LYS A 218 -5.66 28.89 -11.27
CA LYS A 218 -5.75 30.35 -11.23
C LYS A 218 -4.46 31.02 -10.75
N SER A 219 -3.81 30.49 -9.71
CA SER A 219 -2.52 31.04 -9.22
C SER A 219 -1.39 30.91 -10.25
N ASN A 220 -1.33 29.77 -10.94
CA ASN A 220 -0.25 29.47 -11.89
C ASN A 220 -0.40 30.28 -13.19
N VAL A 221 -1.64 30.47 -13.67
CA VAL A 221 -1.89 31.32 -14.85
C VAL A 221 -1.62 32.78 -14.54
N ALA A 222 -2.00 33.27 -13.36
CA ALA A 222 -1.70 34.64 -12.96
C ALA A 222 -0.19 34.90 -12.96
N SER A 223 0.62 33.97 -12.44
CA SER A 223 2.08 34.07 -12.46
C SER A 223 2.66 34.06 -13.89
N LEU A 224 2.17 33.17 -14.76
CA LEU A 224 2.65 33.07 -16.13
C LEU A 224 2.29 34.31 -16.97
N VAL A 225 1.04 34.80 -16.88
CA VAL A 225 0.61 36.00 -17.59
C VAL A 225 1.40 37.22 -17.13
N THR A 226 1.67 37.33 -15.82
CA THR A 226 2.49 38.41 -15.26
C THR A 226 3.94 38.34 -15.78
N SER A 227 4.51 37.14 -15.92
CA SER A 227 5.87 36.95 -16.44
C SER A 227 6.05 37.27 -17.93
N LEU A 228 4.97 37.32 -18.71
CA LEU A 228 4.98 37.56 -20.16
C LEU A 228 4.72 39.04 -20.51
N LEU A 229 4.40 39.89 -19.53
CA LEU A 229 4.17 41.30 -19.75
C LEU A 229 5.46 42.10 -19.55
N PRO A 230 5.74 43.13 -20.38
CA PRO A 230 6.82 44.06 -20.12
C PRO A 230 6.65 44.72 -18.75
N ALA A 231 7.74 44.89 -18.00
CA ALA A 231 7.74 45.40 -16.62
C ALA A 231 6.94 46.71 -16.44
N GLU A 232 6.89 47.55 -17.49
CA GLU A 232 6.16 48.82 -17.53
C GLU A 232 4.63 48.67 -17.47
N LYS A 233 4.08 47.49 -17.81
CA LYS A 233 2.64 47.20 -17.81
C LYS A 233 2.18 46.24 -16.71
N GLU A 234 3.13 45.73 -15.92
CA GLU A 234 2.90 44.76 -14.86
C GLU A 234 1.92 45.30 -13.80
N THR A 235 2.12 46.54 -13.36
CA THR A 235 1.28 47.18 -12.33
C THR A 235 -0.18 47.37 -12.78
N GLN A 236 -0.38 47.68 -14.06
CA GLN A 236 -1.72 47.92 -14.63
C GLN A 236 -2.46 46.62 -14.89
N ALA A 237 -1.75 45.58 -15.36
CA ALA A 237 -2.31 44.25 -15.56
C ALA A 237 -2.62 43.53 -14.24
N VAL A 238 -1.78 43.67 -13.21
CA VAL A 238 -2.05 43.15 -11.86
C VAL A 238 -3.29 43.83 -11.27
N ALA A 239 -3.46 45.14 -11.45
CA ALA A 239 -4.64 45.87 -10.96
C ALA A 239 -5.93 45.47 -11.69
N ILE A 240 -5.90 45.30 -13.02
CA ILE A 240 -7.05 44.87 -13.82
C ILE A 240 -7.39 43.40 -13.53
N GLY A 241 -6.37 42.53 -13.47
CA GLY A 241 -6.52 41.12 -13.11
C GLY A 241 -7.14 40.96 -11.73
N THR A 242 -6.66 41.69 -10.72
CA THR A 242 -7.22 41.62 -9.35
C THR A 242 -8.68 42.07 -9.30
N LYS A 243 -9.05 43.14 -10.02
CA LYS A 243 -10.45 43.64 -10.08
C LYS A 243 -11.40 42.67 -10.78
N VAL A 244 -10.98 42.07 -11.89
CA VAL A 244 -11.76 41.04 -12.59
C VAL A 244 -11.90 39.77 -11.74
N LEU A 245 -10.83 39.38 -11.03
CA LEU A 245 -10.80 38.19 -10.18
C LEU A 245 -11.61 38.32 -8.88
N GLN A 246 -11.94 39.54 -8.44
CA GLN A 246 -12.81 39.83 -7.30
C GLN A 246 -14.29 39.99 -7.70
N GLY A 247 -14.65 39.79 -8.99
CA GLY A 247 -16.02 39.91 -9.47
C GLY A 247 -16.56 41.35 -9.52
N GLN A 248 -15.70 42.36 -9.34
CA GLN A 248 -16.11 43.78 -9.23
C GLN A 248 -16.34 44.48 -10.59
N GLY A 249 -16.51 43.70 -11.67
CA GLY A 249 -16.60 44.22 -13.04
C GLY A 249 -17.98 44.12 -13.71
N SER A 250 -19.03 43.66 -13.03
CA SER A 250 -20.36 43.55 -13.65
C SER A 250 -21.28 44.66 -13.14
N THR A 251 -21.64 45.58 -14.04
CA THR A 251 -22.78 46.49 -13.85
C THR A 251 -24.05 45.65 -13.67
N ALA A 252 -24.71 45.84 -12.53
CA ALA A 252 -25.94 45.18 -12.16
C ALA A 252 -27.01 45.26 -13.26
N VAL A 253 -27.55 44.10 -13.63
CA VAL A 253 -28.88 43.99 -14.22
C VAL A 253 -29.74 43.34 -13.14
N GLU A 254 -30.73 44.09 -12.64
CA GLU A 254 -31.77 43.57 -11.76
C GLU A 254 -32.54 42.46 -12.47
N GLN A 255 -32.65 41.30 -11.82
CA GLN A 255 -33.62 40.27 -12.15
C GLN A 255 -34.53 40.03 -10.93
N PRO A 256 -35.84 39.84 -11.12
CA PRO A 256 -36.81 39.91 -10.04
C PRO A 256 -36.88 38.61 -9.24
N ALA A 257 -37.32 38.76 -7.99
CA ALA A 257 -37.52 37.70 -7.02
C ALA A 257 -38.39 36.56 -7.55
N SER A 258 -37.86 35.34 -7.55
CA SER A 258 -38.65 34.11 -7.57
C SER A 258 -38.41 33.34 -6.29
N GLY A 259 -39.48 33.19 -5.50
CA GLY A 259 -39.49 32.31 -4.33
C GLY A 259 -39.24 30.86 -4.74
N ALA A 260 -38.24 30.25 -4.11
CA ALA A 260 -38.03 28.81 -4.12
C ALA A 260 -37.81 28.39 -2.67
N ALA A 261 -38.53 27.35 -2.27
CA ALA A 261 -38.64 26.83 -0.92
C ALA A 261 -37.28 26.52 -0.27
N ASP A 262 -37.20 26.78 1.04
CA ASP A 262 -36.15 26.35 1.95
C ASP A 262 -35.91 24.84 1.83
N ILE A 263 -34.92 24.46 1.04
CA ILE A 263 -34.20 23.22 1.25
C ILE A 263 -33.19 23.53 2.33
N VAL A 264 -33.43 23.01 3.53
CA VAL A 264 -32.46 22.96 4.63
C VAL A 264 -31.19 22.29 4.11
N GLN A 265 -30.23 23.09 3.63
CA GLN A 265 -28.85 22.66 3.53
C GLN A 265 -28.41 22.37 4.96
N VAL A 266 -28.34 21.09 5.31
CA VAL A 266 -27.57 20.63 6.46
C VAL A 266 -26.15 21.15 6.22
N GLY A 267 -25.82 22.24 6.92
CA GLY A 267 -24.58 22.96 6.71
C GLY A 267 -23.40 22.01 6.85
N LEU A 268 -22.49 22.07 5.88
CA LEU A 268 -21.13 21.57 6.06
C LEU A 268 -20.63 22.13 7.38
N VAL A 269 -20.47 21.25 8.37
CA VAL A 269 -20.01 21.58 9.71
C VAL A 269 -18.78 22.46 9.55
N SER A 270 -18.91 23.72 9.96
CA SER A 270 -17.79 24.64 10.20
C SER A 270 -16.67 23.83 10.84
N THR A 271 -15.42 23.98 10.36
CA THR A 271 -14.25 23.29 10.90
C THR A 271 -14.11 23.60 12.39
N ALA A 272 -14.84 22.85 13.22
CA ALA A 272 -14.86 23.03 14.64
C ALA A 272 -13.42 22.83 15.10
N SER A 273 -12.84 23.85 15.73
CA SER A 273 -11.52 23.73 16.30
C SER A 273 -11.56 22.57 17.29
N LEU A 274 -10.62 21.63 17.17
CA LEU A 274 -10.51 20.52 18.11
C LEU A 274 -10.49 21.06 19.56
N PRO A 275 -11.21 20.43 20.51
CA PRO A 275 -11.20 20.85 21.91
C PRO A 275 -9.76 20.87 22.45
N PRO A 276 -9.43 21.61 23.52
CA PRO A 276 -8.10 21.52 24.13
C PRO A 276 -7.77 20.08 24.59
N PHE A 277 -6.48 19.73 24.67
CA PHE A 277 -6.09 18.46 25.32
C PHE A 277 -5.98 18.69 26.82
N ASP A 278 -7.05 18.37 27.53
CA ASP A 278 -7.22 18.61 28.96
C ASP A 278 -7.74 17.36 29.69
N GLN A 279 -7.97 17.47 31.01
CA GLN A 279 -8.44 16.34 31.81
C GLN A 279 -9.83 15.87 31.37
N GLU A 280 -10.72 16.78 30.93
CA GLU A 280 -12.04 16.40 30.41
C GLU A 280 -11.91 15.50 29.16
N THR A 281 -10.99 15.84 28.25
CA THR A 281 -10.67 15.01 27.07
C THR A 281 -10.15 13.63 27.48
N VAL A 282 -9.26 13.57 28.48
CA VAL A 282 -8.70 12.32 29.01
C VAL A 282 -9.79 11.48 29.69
N ASP A 283 -10.67 12.09 30.48
CA ASP A 283 -11.76 11.41 31.18
C ASP A 283 -12.76 10.82 30.18
N LEU A 284 -13.15 11.58 29.15
CA LEU A 284 -14.03 11.10 28.08
C LEU A 284 -13.44 9.89 27.36
N CYS A 285 -12.14 9.94 27.00
CA CYS A 285 -11.48 8.82 26.34
C CYS A 285 -11.30 7.61 27.28
N SER A 286 -11.04 7.86 28.58
CA SER A 286 -10.87 6.84 29.61
C SER A 286 -12.17 6.10 29.94
N ALA A 287 -13.31 6.79 29.82
CA ALA A 287 -14.63 6.23 30.11
C ALA A 287 -15.13 5.26 29.02
N VAL A 288 -14.58 5.34 27.81
CA VAL A 288 -14.89 4.41 26.72
C VAL A 288 -14.31 3.04 27.05
N THR A 289 -15.08 1.97 26.80
CA THR A 289 -14.63 0.58 26.92
C THR A 289 -14.79 -0.11 25.57
N LEU A 290 -13.71 -0.67 25.04
CA LEU A 290 -13.65 -1.30 23.72
C LEU A 290 -13.18 -2.75 23.86
N LYS A 291 -13.94 -3.69 23.30
CA LYS A 291 -13.63 -5.13 23.36
C LYS A 291 -13.25 -5.72 22.00
N ASN A 292 -13.69 -5.10 20.91
CA ASN A 292 -13.50 -5.59 19.55
C ASN A 292 -13.65 -4.46 18.52
N SER A 293 -13.56 -4.78 17.23
CA SER A 293 -13.73 -3.83 16.14
C SER A 293 -15.12 -3.21 16.04
N ALA A 294 -16.17 -3.93 16.44
CA ALA A 294 -17.54 -3.42 16.40
C ALA A 294 -17.72 -2.26 17.39
N ASP A 295 -17.17 -2.38 18.60
CA ASP A 295 -17.15 -1.29 19.58
C ASP A 295 -16.38 -0.09 19.04
N VAL A 296 -15.23 -0.32 18.40
CA VAL A 296 -14.42 0.73 17.79
C VAL A 296 -15.19 1.44 16.67
N ARG A 297 -15.86 0.71 15.78
CA ARG A 297 -16.69 1.31 14.71
C ARG A 297 -17.85 2.13 15.27
N ALA A 298 -18.46 1.69 16.36
CA ALA A 298 -19.56 2.41 17.00
C ALA A 298 -19.15 3.81 17.50
N LEU A 299 -17.87 4.03 17.84
CA LEU A 299 -17.35 5.35 18.18
C LEU A 299 -17.47 6.37 17.04
N PHE A 300 -17.51 5.90 15.80
CA PHE A 300 -17.49 6.73 14.60
C PHE A 300 -18.81 6.72 13.85
N GLY A 301 -19.94 6.34 14.49
CA GLY A 301 -21.19 5.96 13.81
C GLY A 301 -21.83 6.97 12.85
N GLU A 302 -21.51 8.27 12.92
CA GLU A 302 -21.92 9.26 11.91
C GLU A 302 -21.06 9.22 10.63
N HIS A 303 -19.90 8.58 10.73
CA HIS A 303 -18.93 8.36 9.67
C HIS A 303 -18.96 6.90 9.21
N GLN A 304 -18.41 6.62 8.03
CA GLN A 304 -18.28 5.26 7.51
C GLN A 304 -17.08 4.49 8.12
N GLY A 305 -16.81 4.70 9.41
CA GLY A 305 -15.71 4.11 10.16
C GLY A 305 -14.54 5.07 10.44
N PHE A 306 -13.45 4.52 10.99
CA PHE A 306 -12.29 5.28 11.47
C PHE A 306 -11.63 6.15 10.39
N PHE A 307 -11.40 5.62 9.18
CA PHE A 307 -10.67 6.37 8.14
C PHE A 307 -11.48 7.53 7.57
N ASP A 308 -12.80 7.35 7.41
CA ASP A 308 -13.69 8.43 6.99
C ASP A 308 -13.74 9.53 8.06
N TRP A 309 -13.94 9.15 9.33
CA TRP A 309 -13.82 10.07 10.46
C TRP A 309 -12.48 10.81 10.47
N TYR A 310 -11.36 10.09 10.40
CA TYR A 310 -10.01 10.69 10.40
C TYR A 310 -9.84 11.70 9.26
N ASN A 311 -10.29 11.37 8.05
CA ASN A 311 -10.13 12.22 6.89
C ASN A 311 -11.03 13.46 6.93
N GLN A 312 -12.17 13.39 7.61
CA GLN A 312 -13.06 14.54 7.80
C GLN A 312 -12.58 15.43 8.95
N THR A 313 -12.24 14.84 10.10
CA THR A 313 -11.89 15.55 11.34
C THR A 313 -10.53 16.24 11.27
N PHE A 314 -9.52 15.65 10.59
CA PHE A 314 -8.14 16.14 10.66
C PHE A 314 -7.61 16.82 9.39
N ARG A 315 -8.47 17.16 8.42
CA ARG A 315 -8.07 17.74 7.11
C ARG A 315 -7.14 18.94 7.20
N ASN A 316 -7.29 19.77 8.24
CA ASN A 316 -6.51 21.00 8.44
C ASN A 316 -5.79 21.03 9.79
N VAL A 317 -5.42 19.87 10.33
CA VAL A 317 -4.75 19.77 11.63
C VAL A 317 -3.27 19.49 11.44
N ASP A 318 -2.42 20.45 11.82
CA ASP A 318 -0.98 20.43 11.54
C ASP A 318 -0.28 19.16 12.03
N ALA A 319 -0.66 18.66 13.21
CA ALA A 319 -0.09 17.43 13.77
C ALA A 319 -0.30 16.20 12.85
N MET A 320 -1.33 16.20 11.99
CA MET A 320 -1.68 15.09 11.09
C MET A 320 -1.22 15.28 9.65
N LYS A 321 -0.72 16.47 9.29
CA LYS A 321 -0.45 16.88 7.91
C LYS A 321 0.46 15.91 7.13
N THR A 322 1.41 15.27 7.79
CA THR A 322 2.37 14.35 7.16
C THR A 322 1.80 12.98 6.79
N ARG A 323 0.60 12.65 7.30
CA ARG A 323 -0.09 11.36 7.11
C ARG A 323 -1.57 11.57 6.75
N PHE A 324 -1.88 12.72 6.18
CA PHE A 324 -3.20 13.06 5.67
C PHE A 324 -3.17 13.15 4.13
N PRO A 325 -4.23 12.68 3.42
CA PRO A 325 -5.30 11.82 3.93
C PRO A 325 -4.82 10.38 4.12
N SER A 326 -5.48 9.65 5.00
CA SER A 326 -5.31 8.20 5.08
C SER A 326 -6.20 7.54 4.04
N ARG A 327 -5.63 6.80 3.08
CA ARG A 327 -6.44 6.18 2.02
C ARG A 327 -7.43 5.20 2.62
N ASP A 328 -8.71 5.37 2.33
CA ASP A 328 -9.79 4.53 2.83
C ASP A 328 -10.18 3.48 1.76
N THR A 329 -9.80 2.23 1.97
CA THR A 329 -10.07 1.13 1.04
C THR A 329 -10.73 -0.04 1.76
N ALA A 330 -11.45 -0.89 1.02
CA ALA A 330 -12.11 -2.06 1.58
C ALA A 330 -11.12 -3.00 2.30
N SER A 331 -9.96 -3.27 1.71
CA SER A 331 -8.92 -4.11 2.34
C SER A 331 -8.44 -3.50 3.66
N LYS A 332 -8.19 -2.19 3.67
CA LYS A 332 -7.72 -1.49 4.86
C LYS A 332 -8.74 -1.49 6.00
N ARG A 333 -10.02 -1.29 5.68
CA ARG A 333 -11.13 -1.44 6.63
C ARG A 333 -11.20 -2.86 7.19
N LYS A 334 -10.99 -3.87 6.34
CA LYS A 334 -10.95 -5.27 6.78
C LYS A 334 -9.78 -5.50 7.75
N HIS A 335 -8.56 -5.10 7.40
CA HIS A 335 -7.39 -5.25 8.27
C HIS A 335 -7.58 -4.54 9.61
N PHE A 336 -8.22 -3.36 9.58
CA PHE A 336 -8.60 -2.65 10.80
C PHE A 336 -9.54 -3.47 11.67
N ASP A 337 -10.62 -4.00 11.11
CA ASP A 337 -11.57 -4.82 11.87
C ASP A 337 -10.91 -6.10 12.40
N ASP A 338 -10.19 -6.83 11.54
CA ASP A 338 -9.52 -8.07 11.91
C ASP A 338 -8.50 -7.86 13.06
N PHE A 339 -7.74 -6.77 13.02
CA PHE A 339 -6.75 -6.44 14.05
C PHE A 339 -7.41 -6.03 15.38
N TRP A 340 -8.42 -5.16 15.34
CA TRP A 340 -9.08 -4.69 16.56
C TRP A 340 -10.00 -5.73 17.21
N ASP A 341 -10.38 -6.80 16.49
CA ASP A 341 -10.98 -7.99 17.11
C ASP A 341 -10.00 -8.78 17.99
N GLN A 342 -8.69 -8.47 17.93
CA GLN A 342 -7.65 -9.13 18.72
C GLN A 342 -7.24 -8.35 19.99
N ILE A 343 -8.08 -7.43 20.50
CA ILE A 343 -7.77 -6.63 21.71
C ILE A 343 -7.21 -7.48 22.87
N PRO A 344 -7.81 -8.63 23.26
CA PRO A 344 -7.26 -9.46 24.33
C PRO A 344 -5.85 -9.98 24.04
N ALA A 345 -5.56 -10.29 22.77
CA ALA A 345 -4.24 -10.77 22.38
C ALA A 345 -3.17 -9.66 22.40
N ILE A 346 -3.55 -8.42 22.06
CA ILE A 346 -2.67 -7.24 22.03
C ILE A 346 -2.35 -6.76 23.46
N PHE A 347 -3.37 -6.60 24.29
CA PHE A 347 -3.24 -5.90 25.57
C PHE A 347 -3.20 -6.84 26.78
N GLY A 348 -3.57 -8.11 26.61
CA GLY A 348 -3.72 -9.05 27.73
C GLY A 348 -4.94 -8.75 28.62
N ASN A 349 -5.86 -7.91 28.14
CA ASN A 349 -7.09 -7.51 28.84
C ASN A 349 -8.28 -7.69 27.90
N ASP A 350 -9.44 -8.07 28.44
CA ASP A 350 -10.68 -8.25 27.64
C ASP A 350 -11.20 -6.95 27.03
N SER A 351 -10.72 -5.80 27.49
CA SER A 351 -11.07 -4.50 26.97
C SER A 351 -9.97 -3.47 27.18
N ILE A 352 -10.01 -2.40 26.37
CA ILE A 352 -9.18 -1.20 26.51
C ILE A 352 -10.04 0.06 26.56
N SER A 353 -9.42 1.20 26.87
CA SER A 353 -10.05 2.49 26.67
C SER A 353 -9.76 3.07 25.29
N ALA A 354 -10.36 4.21 24.98
CA ALA A 354 -10.02 4.91 23.75
C ALA A 354 -8.62 5.55 23.78
N ILE A 355 -8.00 5.69 24.96
CA ILE A 355 -6.62 6.19 25.07
C ILE A 355 -5.66 5.22 24.38
N GLU A 356 -5.76 3.92 24.67
CA GLU A 356 -4.91 2.90 24.03
C GLU A 356 -5.18 2.81 22.52
N LEU A 357 -6.46 2.90 22.10
CA LEU A 357 -6.84 2.96 20.69
C LEU A 357 -6.15 4.13 19.98
N CYS A 358 -6.26 5.35 20.52
CA CYS A 358 -5.64 6.54 19.93
C CYS A 358 -4.11 6.44 19.92
N ALA A 359 -3.50 5.91 20.98
CA ALA A 359 -2.06 5.75 21.07
C ALA A 359 -1.52 4.82 19.97
N LEU A 360 -2.11 3.63 19.83
CA LEU A 360 -1.65 2.65 18.85
C LEU A 360 -2.02 3.05 17.40
N MET A 361 -3.18 3.68 17.18
CA MET A 361 -3.54 4.20 15.86
C MET A 361 -2.63 5.34 15.41
N ALA A 362 -2.17 6.21 16.30
CA ALA A 362 -1.21 7.27 15.95
C ALA A 362 0.11 6.68 15.43
N VAL A 363 0.61 5.62 16.09
CA VAL A 363 1.78 4.87 15.63
C VAL A 363 1.51 4.24 14.27
N ASN A 364 0.38 3.55 14.12
CA ASN A 364 0.11 2.85 12.86
C ASN A 364 -0.11 3.81 11.67
N LEU A 365 -0.72 4.98 11.91
CA LEU A 365 -0.78 6.07 10.94
C LEU A 365 0.61 6.60 10.57
N GLU A 366 1.52 6.71 11.54
CA GLU A 366 2.88 7.14 11.29
C GLU A 366 3.68 6.12 10.46
N GLU A 367 3.57 4.83 10.79
CA GLU A 367 4.38 3.76 10.19
C GLU A 367 3.82 3.24 8.86
N SER A 368 2.52 2.99 8.80
CA SER A 368 1.87 2.27 7.70
C SER A 368 0.68 3.04 7.10
N ASN A 369 0.57 4.33 7.41
CA ASN A 369 -0.58 5.15 7.05
C ASN A 369 -1.91 4.58 7.55
N GLY A 370 -1.94 3.73 8.58
CA GLY A 370 -3.16 3.16 9.16
C GLY A 370 -3.55 1.78 8.61
N ASP A 371 -2.72 1.08 7.83
CA ASP A 371 -3.13 -0.15 7.14
C ASP A 371 -3.17 -1.40 8.03
N LEU A 372 -2.47 -1.39 9.17
CA LEU A 372 -2.44 -2.52 10.12
C LEU A 372 -2.05 -3.87 9.48
N THR A 373 -1.20 -3.86 8.45
CA THR A 373 -0.79 -5.06 7.71
C THR A 373 0.54 -5.65 8.15
N SER A 374 0.82 -6.85 7.66
CA SER A 374 2.07 -7.60 7.84
C SER A 374 3.25 -7.13 6.97
N ALA A 375 3.21 -5.91 6.45
CA ALA A 375 4.22 -5.44 5.51
C ALA A 375 5.63 -5.58 6.12
N PRO A 376 6.55 -6.33 5.48
CA PRO A 376 7.91 -6.42 5.97
C PRO A 376 8.63 -5.08 5.78
N GLU A 377 9.64 -4.84 6.61
CA GLU A 377 10.53 -3.68 6.47
C GLU A 377 11.07 -3.60 5.03
N GLU A 378 10.92 -2.43 4.42
CA GLU A 378 11.36 -2.19 3.04
C GLU A 378 12.88 -2.16 2.96
N MET A 379 13.41 -2.76 1.90
CA MET A 379 14.83 -2.68 1.59
C MET A 379 15.09 -1.51 0.64
N ASN A 380 16.29 -0.91 0.73
CA ASN A 380 16.68 0.13 -0.20
C ASN A 380 16.69 -0.38 -1.65
N GLY A 381 16.25 0.46 -2.59
CA GLY A 381 16.42 0.18 -4.02
C GLY A 381 17.91 0.07 -4.40
N LEU A 382 18.21 -0.68 -5.46
CA LEU A 382 19.59 -0.98 -5.89
C LEU A 382 20.44 0.26 -6.25
N GLY A 383 19.81 1.41 -6.54
CA GLY A 383 20.50 2.67 -6.83
C GLY A 383 20.78 3.56 -5.62
N ARG A 384 20.53 3.08 -4.39
CA ARG A 384 20.76 3.82 -3.14
C ARG A 384 21.96 3.27 -2.38
N PRO A 385 22.57 4.05 -1.47
CA PRO A 385 23.56 3.53 -0.52
C PRO A 385 22.98 2.34 0.27
N HIS A 386 23.82 1.34 0.56
CA HIS A 386 23.42 0.08 1.19
C HIS A 386 22.24 -0.58 0.46
N PRO A 387 22.42 -0.99 -0.81
CA PRO A 387 21.31 -1.45 -1.67
C PRO A 387 20.74 -2.80 -1.23
N GLY A 388 19.43 -2.97 -1.37
CA GLY A 388 18.74 -4.25 -1.16
C GLY A 388 19.05 -4.90 0.18
N LEU A 389 19.53 -6.14 0.17
CA LEU A 389 19.87 -6.92 1.37
C LEU A 389 20.96 -6.26 2.23
N ALA A 390 21.86 -5.48 1.62
CA ALA A 390 22.89 -4.76 2.35
C ALA A 390 22.28 -3.76 3.33
N TYR A 391 21.08 -3.22 3.08
CA TYR A 391 20.42 -2.29 4.01
C TYR A 391 20.11 -2.89 5.39
N ALA A 392 19.76 -4.18 5.45
CA ALA A 392 19.52 -4.87 6.71
C ALA A 392 20.81 -5.42 7.34
N PHE A 393 21.79 -5.74 6.50
CA PHE A 393 23.07 -6.30 6.92
C PHE A 393 24.05 -5.24 7.43
N ASP A 394 24.09 -4.08 6.80
CA ASP A 394 25.08 -3.05 7.08
C ASP A 394 24.77 -2.30 8.37
N LYS A 395 25.80 -1.97 9.12
CA LYS A 395 25.72 -0.89 10.10
C LYS A 395 25.81 0.45 9.36
N ILE A 396 24.86 1.35 9.63
CA ILE A 396 24.81 2.69 9.03
C ILE A 396 24.95 3.72 10.16
N ASP A 397 26.13 4.32 10.26
CA ASP A 397 26.47 5.22 11.37
C ASP A 397 25.45 6.36 11.53
N GLY A 398 25.00 6.55 12.78
CA GLY A 398 24.00 7.57 13.14
C GLY A 398 22.57 7.27 12.68
N LEU A 399 22.33 6.20 11.92
CA LEU A 399 21.00 5.85 11.41
C LEU A 399 20.48 4.51 11.94
N LYS A 400 21.25 3.43 11.77
CA LYS A 400 20.78 2.06 12.01
C LYS A 400 21.91 1.13 12.42
N GLN A 401 21.61 0.21 13.35
CA GLN A 401 22.48 -0.91 13.69
C GLN A 401 22.29 -2.06 12.69
N THR A 402 23.33 -2.88 12.49
CA THR A 402 23.21 -4.09 11.68
C THR A 402 22.24 -5.11 12.30
N TYR A 403 21.46 -5.79 11.47
CA TYR A 403 20.65 -6.93 11.91
C TYR A 403 21.44 -8.24 11.90
N ASN A 404 22.72 -8.24 11.53
CA ASN A 404 23.58 -9.43 11.46
C ASN A 404 24.33 -9.73 12.78
N HIS A 405 24.00 -9.04 13.87
CA HIS A 405 24.57 -9.27 15.20
C HIS A 405 23.50 -9.51 16.25
N ALA A 406 23.95 -9.86 17.46
CA ALA A 406 23.06 -10.10 18.61
C ALA A 406 22.07 -8.94 18.76
N PRO A 407 20.77 -9.23 18.97
CA PRO A 407 20.19 -10.53 19.35
C PRO A 407 19.99 -11.56 18.22
N ASN A 408 20.27 -11.22 16.96
CA ASN A 408 20.31 -12.18 15.87
C ASN A 408 21.60 -13.01 15.87
N ARG A 409 21.56 -14.17 15.21
CA ARG A 409 22.78 -14.90 14.86
C ARG A 409 23.40 -14.29 13.60
N THR A 410 24.73 -14.25 13.55
CA THR A 410 25.43 -13.80 12.35
C THR A 410 25.20 -14.78 11.21
N ALA A 411 25.15 -14.28 9.97
CA ALA A 411 25.02 -15.11 8.77
C ALA A 411 26.13 -16.16 8.71
N LEU A 412 27.38 -15.81 9.06
CA LEU A 412 28.48 -16.79 9.16
C LEU A 412 28.15 -17.94 10.12
N SER A 413 27.67 -17.62 11.32
CA SER A 413 27.33 -18.63 12.32
C SER A 413 26.15 -19.52 11.91
N LEU A 414 25.25 -19.01 11.06
CA LEU A 414 24.14 -19.78 10.49
C LEU A 414 24.62 -20.64 9.32
N PHE A 415 25.48 -20.12 8.45
CA PHE A 415 26.01 -20.88 7.32
C PHE A 415 26.91 -22.05 7.75
N GLN A 416 27.47 -21.98 8.96
CA GLN A 416 28.22 -23.07 9.59
C GLN A 416 27.33 -24.03 10.41
N ASP A 417 26.05 -23.71 10.61
CA ASP A 417 25.12 -24.52 11.39
C ASP A 417 24.47 -25.58 10.51
N HIS A 418 24.68 -26.86 10.85
CA HIS A 418 24.12 -27.99 10.12
C HIS A 418 22.59 -27.91 10.00
N LEU A 419 21.86 -27.46 11.04
CA LEU A 419 20.40 -27.34 10.97
C LEU A 419 19.98 -26.30 9.92
N PHE A 420 20.70 -25.19 9.83
CA PHE A 420 20.44 -24.16 8.85
C PHE A 420 20.77 -24.65 7.43
N THR A 421 21.92 -25.30 7.26
CA THR A 421 22.34 -25.80 5.94
C THR A 421 21.47 -26.96 5.46
N ASP A 422 20.97 -27.80 6.35
CA ASP A 422 20.07 -28.89 5.99
C ASP A 422 18.71 -28.34 5.56
N ALA A 423 18.18 -27.33 6.29
CA ALA A 423 16.90 -26.71 5.97
C ALA A 423 16.94 -25.86 4.69
N HIS A 424 18.03 -25.11 4.47
CA HIS A 424 18.08 -24.03 3.46
C HIS A 424 19.12 -24.24 2.37
N GLY A 425 20.06 -25.18 2.52
CA GLY A 425 21.23 -25.35 1.64
C GLY A 425 20.92 -25.74 0.19
N GLN A 426 19.66 -26.06 -0.12
CA GLN A 426 19.18 -26.30 -1.49
C GLN A 426 18.63 -25.04 -2.19
N LYS A 427 18.51 -23.91 -1.47
CA LYS A 427 18.04 -22.64 -2.03
C LYS A 427 19.11 -21.99 -2.92
N ALA A 428 18.67 -21.11 -3.82
CA ALA A 428 19.58 -20.40 -4.70
C ALA A 428 20.62 -19.58 -3.92
N GLY A 429 21.83 -19.47 -4.46
CA GLY A 429 22.97 -18.81 -3.80
C GLY A 429 23.71 -19.68 -2.77
N ALA A 430 23.13 -20.79 -2.29
CA ALA A 430 23.79 -21.65 -1.30
C ALA A 430 25.12 -22.21 -1.81
N ARG A 431 25.14 -22.74 -3.05
CA ARG A 431 26.36 -23.33 -3.63
C ARG A 431 27.53 -22.36 -3.73
N SER A 432 27.29 -21.09 -4.07
CA SER A 432 28.33 -20.07 -4.15
C SER A 432 28.92 -19.69 -2.79
N ILE A 433 28.18 -19.93 -1.70
CA ILE A 433 28.60 -19.61 -0.34
C ILE A 433 29.24 -20.83 0.31
N LEU A 434 28.54 -21.97 0.33
CA LEU A 434 28.95 -23.20 1.01
C LEU A 434 30.05 -23.95 0.24
N GLY A 435 30.06 -23.85 -1.09
CA GLY A 435 31.01 -24.55 -1.97
C GLY A 435 32.25 -23.73 -2.34
N ARG A 436 32.47 -22.57 -1.71
CA ARG A 436 33.58 -21.69 -2.05
C ARG A 436 34.92 -22.34 -1.67
N PRO A 437 35.93 -22.35 -2.56
CA PRO A 437 37.28 -22.79 -2.21
C PRO A 437 37.83 -21.97 -1.03
N GLY A 438 38.33 -22.66 0.00
CA GLY A 438 38.78 -22.03 1.25
C GLY A 438 37.71 -21.91 2.35
N GLY A 439 36.48 -22.38 2.10
CA GLY A 439 35.39 -22.39 3.08
C GLY A 439 34.48 -21.17 3.01
N ILE A 440 33.58 -21.05 3.97
CA ILE A 440 32.61 -19.95 4.06
C ILE A 440 33.35 -18.65 4.39
N ASP A 441 33.07 -17.59 3.61
CA ASP A 441 33.71 -16.30 3.75
C ASP A 441 33.46 -15.67 5.15
N PRO A 442 34.50 -15.34 5.93
CA PRO A 442 34.34 -14.79 7.27
C PRO A 442 33.64 -13.42 7.31
N ARG A 443 33.57 -12.69 6.17
CA ARG A 443 32.86 -11.40 6.09
C ARG A 443 31.36 -11.53 6.41
N TRP A 444 30.77 -12.71 6.24
CA TRP A 444 29.39 -12.98 6.67
C TRP A 444 29.18 -12.85 8.20
N GLY A 445 30.26 -12.78 8.97
CA GLY A 445 30.22 -12.55 10.42
C GLY A 445 30.30 -11.08 10.83
N GLY A 446 30.52 -10.16 9.89
CA GLY A 446 30.67 -8.73 10.16
C GLY A 446 29.39 -7.91 9.99
N ASP A 447 29.56 -6.60 9.94
CA ASP A 447 28.51 -5.58 9.82
C ASP A 447 28.60 -4.78 8.51
N THR A 448 29.33 -5.32 7.53
CA THR A 448 29.50 -4.75 6.19
C THR A 448 29.28 -5.83 5.14
N TRP A 449 28.36 -5.58 4.21
CA TRP A 449 27.96 -6.46 3.15
C TRP A 449 29.16 -6.78 2.24
N PRO A 450 29.40 -8.06 1.90
CA PRO A 450 30.43 -8.42 0.93
C PRO A 450 30.16 -7.77 -0.44
N SER A 451 30.94 -6.76 -0.82
CA SER A 451 30.68 -5.92 -2.00
C SER A 451 30.72 -6.66 -3.35
N ASP A 452 31.33 -7.84 -3.38
CA ASP A 452 31.37 -8.76 -4.52
C ASP A 452 30.14 -9.68 -4.62
N VAL A 453 29.22 -9.62 -3.65
CA VAL A 453 27.97 -10.39 -3.63
C VAL A 453 26.79 -9.49 -4.00
N SER A 454 25.94 -9.95 -4.91
CA SER A 454 24.73 -9.22 -5.30
C SER A 454 23.86 -8.95 -4.07
N ALA A 455 23.50 -7.69 -3.84
CA ALA A 455 22.58 -7.31 -2.75
C ALA A 455 21.10 -7.34 -3.19
N ALA A 456 20.76 -7.89 -4.36
CA ALA A 456 19.39 -7.94 -4.85
C ALA A 456 18.47 -8.72 -3.91
N VAL A 457 17.26 -8.20 -3.67
CA VAL A 457 16.20 -8.91 -2.94
C VAL A 457 15.48 -9.85 -3.91
N ASP A 458 16.21 -10.85 -4.38
CA ASP A 458 15.76 -11.82 -5.39
C ASP A 458 16.00 -13.25 -4.88
N PRO A 459 14.94 -14.01 -4.54
CA PRO A 459 15.06 -15.38 -4.06
C PRO A 459 15.74 -16.34 -5.05
N SER A 460 15.74 -16.03 -6.35
CA SER A 460 16.40 -16.84 -7.39
C SER A 460 17.92 -16.66 -7.42
N ILE A 461 18.43 -15.63 -6.74
CA ILE A 461 19.86 -15.33 -6.60
C ILE A 461 20.31 -15.55 -5.15
N ASN A 462 19.62 -14.92 -4.21
CA ASN A 462 20.00 -14.81 -2.81
C ASN A 462 19.08 -15.62 -1.87
N GLY A 463 18.32 -16.58 -2.39
CA GLY A 463 17.35 -17.35 -1.62
C GLY A 463 17.91 -17.96 -0.33
N PHE A 464 19.15 -18.45 -0.32
CA PHE A 464 19.82 -18.97 0.88
C PHE A 464 20.17 -17.87 1.89
N VAL A 465 20.73 -16.75 1.43
CA VAL A 465 21.13 -15.62 2.28
C VAL A 465 19.93 -14.94 2.92
N MET A 466 18.80 -14.89 2.20
CA MET A 466 17.54 -14.33 2.69
C MET A 466 16.95 -15.13 3.87
N GLU A 467 17.37 -16.37 4.11
CA GLU A 467 16.92 -17.14 5.28
C GLU A 467 17.72 -16.85 6.56
N ALA A 468 18.84 -16.13 6.44
CA ALA A 468 19.63 -15.72 7.59
C ALA A 468 18.88 -14.66 8.42
N ASP A 469 19.14 -14.65 9.72
CA ASP A 469 18.37 -13.86 10.70
C ASP A 469 18.28 -12.37 10.35
N PHE A 470 19.36 -11.77 9.83
CA PHE A 470 19.37 -10.34 9.49
C PHE A 470 18.26 -9.94 8.51
N PHE A 471 17.86 -10.84 7.62
CA PHE A 471 16.78 -10.61 6.66
C PHE A 471 15.50 -11.31 7.08
N LYS A 472 15.58 -12.57 7.54
CA LYS A 472 14.41 -13.35 7.95
C LYS A 472 13.67 -12.71 9.12
N PHE A 473 14.37 -12.11 10.09
CA PHE A 473 13.79 -11.42 11.24
C PHE A 473 13.87 -9.88 11.10
N ARG A 474 13.87 -9.39 9.86
CA ARG A 474 13.57 -7.97 9.57
C ARG A 474 12.14 -7.64 10.03
N GLY A 475 11.88 -6.38 10.36
CA GLY A 475 10.62 -5.95 10.97
C GLY A 475 9.41 -6.42 10.18
N ARG A 476 8.38 -6.96 10.86
CA ARG A 476 7.06 -7.27 10.27
C ARG A 476 5.93 -6.82 11.18
N GLY A 477 4.79 -6.53 10.55
CA GLY A 477 3.56 -6.22 11.26
C GLY A 477 3.47 -4.79 11.76
N VAL A 478 2.46 -4.55 12.60
CA VAL A 478 1.94 -3.21 12.95
C VAL A 478 2.98 -2.27 13.56
N ILE A 479 3.90 -2.79 14.36
CA ILE A 479 4.99 -2.02 14.99
C ILE A 479 6.38 -2.62 14.69
N GLN A 480 6.49 -3.39 13.60
CA GLN A 480 7.72 -4.02 13.15
C GLN A 480 8.38 -4.92 14.20
N THR A 481 7.77 -6.07 14.51
CA THR A 481 8.42 -7.13 15.29
C THR A 481 9.72 -7.54 14.59
N THR A 482 10.84 -7.30 15.26
CA THR A 482 12.21 -7.50 14.79
C THR A 482 12.91 -8.50 15.70
N TRP A 483 14.08 -9.01 15.30
CA TRP A 483 14.97 -9.80 16.14
C TRP A 483 14.56 -11.24 16.46
N ARG A 484 15.55 -12.13 16.46
CA ARG A 484 15.39 -13.55 16.78
C ARG A 484 14.71 -13.78 18.13
N ASN A 485 15.02 -13.00 19.15
CA ASN A 485 14.44 -13.18 20.48
C ASN A 485 12.93 -12.96 20.50
N ASP A 486 12.42 -11.93 19.82
CA ASP A 486 10.98 -11.67 19.77
C ASP A 486 10.28 -12.71 18.89
N TYR A 487 10.93 -13.13 17.80
CA TYR A 487 10.43 -14.24 16.99
C TYR A 487 10.41 -15.56 17.77
N LYS A 488 11.35 -15.83 18.68
CA LYS A 488 11.28 -17.02 19.57
C LYS A 488 10.06 -16.98 20.50
N LEU A 489 9.66 -15.79 20.97
CA LEU A 489 8.42 -15.64 21.74
C LEU A 489 7.19 -15.93 20.86
N LEU A 490 7.20 -15.49 19.59
CA LEU A 490 6.17 -15.85 18.62
C LEU A 490 6.14 -17.36 18.31
N ILE A 491 7.30 -18.02 18.18
CA ILE A 491 7.37 -19.49 18.05
C ILE A 491 6.71 -20.13 19.26
N GLY A 492 7.06 -19.70 20.47
CA GLY A 492 6.44 -20.20 21.70
C GLY A 492 4.91 -20.09 21.69
N TYR A 493 4.39 -18.95 21.21
CA TYR A 493 2.94 -18.78 21.03
C TYR A 493 2.36 -19.73 19.96
N ILE A 494 3.00 -19.84 18.79
CA ILE A 494 2.55 -20.72 17.70
C ILE A 494 2.50 -22.19 18.14
N LEU A 495 3.44 -22.61 18.99
CA LEU A 495 3.49 -23.97 19.53
C LEU A 495 2.47 -24.23 20.65
N SER A 496 1.94 -23.19 21.29
CA SER A 496 0.97 -23.29 22.38
C SER A 496 -0.41 -23.78 21.92
N ASP A 497 -1.24 -24.23 22.87
CA ASP A 497 -2.61 -24.67 22.58
C ASP A 497 -3.45 -23.57 21.90
N ASP A 498 -3.32 -22.32 22.35
CA ASP A 498 -4.04 -21.19 21.76
C ASP A 498 -3.59 -20.91 20.32
N GLY A 499 -2.28 -20.95 20.06
CA GLY A 499 -1.74 -20.79 18.70
C GLY A 499 -2.23 -21.89 17.76
N ARG A 500 -2.26 -23.13 18.23
CA ARG A 500 -2.72 -24.31 17.46
C ARG A 500 -4.21 -24.33 17.14
N ARG A 501 -5.03 -23.48 17.77
CA ARG A 501 -6.45 -23.33 17.37
C ARG A 501 -6.57 -22.70 15.98
N ASN A 502 -5.59 -21.92 15.53
CA ASN A 502 -5.52 -21.44 14.16
C ASN A 502 -4.91 -22.53 13.25
N SER A 503 -5.62 -22.93 12.21
CA SER A 503 -5.20 -24.03 11.33
C SER A 503 -3.90 -23.79 10.58
N VAL A 504 -3.63 -22.53 10.18
CA VAL A 504 -2.38 -22.14 9.51
C VAL A 504 -1.20 -22.25 10.48
N LEU A 505 -1.37 -21.73 11.70
CA LEU A 505 -0.34 -21.79 12.74
C LEU A 505 -0.10 -23.23 13.22
N ASN A 506 -1.14 -24.05 13.34
CA ASN A 506 -0.99 -25.47 13.67
C ASN A 506 -0.20 -26.23 12.59
N GLY A 507 -0.43 -25.90 11.31
CA GLY A 507 0.34 -26.43 10.19
C GLY A 507 1.83 -26.06 10.29
N LEU A 508 2.13 -24.81 10.65
CA LEU A 508 3.50 -24.34 10.92
C LEU A 508 4.12 -25.07 12.12
N ALA A 509 3.42 -25.11 13.25
CA ALA A 509 3.86 -25.79 14.47
C ALA A 509 4.23 -27.25 14.21
N THR A 510 3.36 -27.99 13.51
CA THR A 510 3.61 -29.40 13.18
C THR A 510 4.87 -29.58 12.33
N ARG A 511 5.07 -28.76 11.29
CA ARG A 511 6.26 -28.82 10.44
C ARG A 511 7.53 -28.48 11.22
N TRP A 512 7.49 -27.40 12.01
CA TRP A 512 8.63 -26.93 12.78
C TRP A 512 9.05 -27.94 13.85
N GLN A 513 8.12 -28.52 14.58
CA GLN A 513 8.43 -29.54 15.59
C GLN A 513 9.01 -30.81 14.97
N ALA A 514 8.47 -31.27 13.84
CA ALA A 514 9.01 -32.43 13.14
C ALA A 514 10.45 -32.20 12.67
N ALA A 515 10.75 -31.00 12.17
CA ALA A 515 12.09 -30.65 11.67
C ALA A 515 13.07 -30.25 12.79
N ALA A 516 12.59 -29.78 13.94
CA ALA A 516 13.40 -29.41 15.10
C ALA A 516 13.50 -30.54 16.15
N ALA A 517 13.19 -31.79 15.81
CA ALA A 517 13.31 -32.92 16.75
C ALA A 517 14.77 -33.16 17.20
N GLY A 518 15.03 -33.28 18.50
CA GLY A 518 16.37 -33.52 19.07
C GLY A 518 16.64 -32.78 20.40
N ALA A 519 17.87 -32.88 20.91
CA ALA A 519 18.28 -32.19 22.15
C ALA A 519 18.58 -30.69 21.92
N GLY A 520 18.41 -29.87 22.96
CA GLY A 520 18.71 -28.42 22.95
C GLY A 520 17.48 -27.51 23.06
N ASP A 521 17.69 -26.21 22.86
CA ASP A 521 16.62 -25.20 22.86
C ASP A 521 15.76 -25.33 21.58
N GLU A 522 14.58 -25.93 21.72
CA GLU A 522 13.62 -26.14 20.62
C GLU A 522 13.27 -24.84 19.89
N LEU A 523 13.06 -23.74 20.63
CA LEU A 523 12.66 -22.46 20.02
C LEU A 523 13.79 -21.87 19.19
N ASP A 524 15.04 -21.98 19.65
CA ASP A 524 16.19 -21.55 18.87
C ASP A 524 16.37 -22.40 17.62
N ARG A 525 16.20 -23.72 17.73
CA ARG A 525 16.31 -24.63 16.58
C ARG A 525 15.24 -24.30 15.53
N ILE A 526 14.00 -24.05 15.95
CA ILE A 526 12.91 -23.62 15.05
C ILE A 526 13.25 -22.26 14.42
N ALA A 527 13.78 -21.29 15.16
CA ALA A 527 14.22 -20.03 14.59
C ALA A 527 15.30 -20.23 13.51
N THR A 528 16.21 -21.20 13.69
CA THR A 528 17.20 -21.58 12.68
C THR A 528 16.57 -22.17 11.42
N ILE A 529 15.68 -23.17 11.55
CA ILE A 529 15.13 -23.92 10.41
C ILE A 529 13.94 -23.23 9.72
N SER A 530 13.23 -22.32 10.40
CA SER A 530 12.10 -21.60 9.82
C SER A 530 12.53 -20.78 8.60
N SER A 531 11.59 -20.60 7.67
CA SER A 531 11.83 -19.85 6.43
C SER A 531 11.16 -18.47 6.44
N ASN A 532 11.63 -17.56 5.59
CA ASN A 532 11.00 -16.27 5.34
C ASN A 532 9.52 -16.43 4.96
N SER A 533 9.21 -17.44 4.12
CA SER A 533 7.83 -17.77 3.73
C SER A 533 6.97 -18.29 4.88
N ASP A 534 7.55 -19.02 5.84
CA ASP A 534 6.81 -19.43 7.04
C ASP A 534 6.39 -18.20 7.85
N TRP A 535 7.26 -17.20 7.95
CA TRP A 535 6.96 -15.95 8.64
C TRP A 535 5.95 -15.09 7.90
N ASP A 536 6.06 -14.99 6.57
CA ASP A 536 5.06 -14.28 5.76
C ASP A 536 3.69 -14.97 5.88
N LEU A 537 3.65 -16.31 5.97
CA LEU A 537 2.44 -17.07 6.26
C LEU A 537 1.92 -16.84 7.68
N ALA A 538 2.78 -16.85 8.70
CA ALA A 538 2.38 -16.61 10.08
C ALA A 538 1.79 -15.20 10.27
N PHE A 539 2.48 -14.18 9.76
CA PHE A 539 2.03 -12.79 9.85
C PHE A 539 0.84 -12.46 8.94
N SER A 540 0.46 -13.35 8.02
CA SER A 540 -0.85 -13.25 7.34
C SER A 540 -2.05 -13.52 8.25
N GLN A 541 -1.80 -13.97 9.49
CA GLN A 541 -2.82 -14.22 10.50
C GLN A 541 -2.89 -13.04 11.47
N ASP A 542 -4.07 -12.47 11.66
CA ASP A 542 -4.28 -11.25 12.46
C ASP A 542 -3.85 -11.44 13.92
N ILE A 543 -4.03 -12.64 14.45
CA ILE A 543 -3.57 -13.02 15.79
C ILE A 543 -2.05 -12.92 15.96
N ILE A 544 -1.25 -13.17 14.91
CA ILE A 544 0.21 -13.01 14.95
C ILE A 544 0.59 -11.54 14.89
N LEU A 545 -0.14 -10.72 14.11
CA LEU A 545 0.04 -9.26 14.12
C LEU A 545 -0.21 -8.70 15.53
N ALA A 546 -1.30 -9.13 16.16
CA ALA A 546 -1.66 -8.77 17.53
C ALA A 546 -0.61 -9.23 18.57
N LYS A 547 -0.18 -10.48 18.50
CA LYS A 547 0.84 -11.02 19.41
C LYS A 547 2.21 -10.37 19.20
N GLY A 548 2.56 -10.00 17.97
CA GLY A 548 3.78 -9.23 17.70
C GLY A 548 3.79 -7.89 18.44
N VAL A 549 2.65 -7.21 18.49
CA VAL A 549 2.48 -5.96 19.25
C VAL A 549 2.62 -6.18 20.77
N ALA A 550 1.98 -7.23 21.28
CA ALA A 550 2.04 -7.57 22.70
C ALA A 550 3.47 -7.92 23.16
N ILE A 551 4.17 -8.73 22.36
CA ILE A 551 5.54 -9.19 22.64
C ILE A 551 6.51 -8.01 22.65
N ASP A 552 6.46 -7.13 21.64
CA ASP A 552 7.31 -5.93 21.61
C ASP A 552 7.09 -5.09 22.88
N SER A 553 5.83 -4.93 23.29
CA SER A 553 5.52 -4.21 24.52
C SER A 553 6.11 -4.87 25.75
N GLN A 554 5.95 -6.18 25.90
CA GLN A 554 6.51 -6.94 27.03
C GLN A 554 8.03 -6.84 27.08
N ALA A 555 8.70 -6.99 25.93
CA ALA A 555 10.15 -6.88 25.82
C ALA A 555 10.66 -5.47 26.18
N LYS A 556 9.81 -4.45 26.04
CA LYS A 556 10.14 -3.05 26.26
C LYS A 556 9.35 -2.43 27.43
N ASN A 557 9.29 -3.15 28.54
CA ASN A 557 8.74 -2.69 29.83
C ASN A 557 7.21 -2.48 29.88
N ASN A 558 6.44 -3.23 29.09
CA ASN A 558 4.98 -3.20 29.07
C ASN A 558 4.39 -1.79 28.84
N TYR A 559 4.90 -1.06 27.84
CA TYR A 559 4.48 0.30 27.56
C TYR A 559 2.98 0.42 27.17
N LEU A 560 2.37 -0.62 26.59
CA LEU A 560 0.96 -0.64 26.19
C LEU A 560 -0.01 -0.65 27.38
N GLN A 561 0.38 -1.29 28.50
CA GLN A 561 -0.51 -1.52 29.66
C GLN A 561 -0.41 -0.41 30.72
N SER A 562 0.18 0.74 30.38
CA SER A 562 0.60 1.71 31.38
C SER A 562 0.06 3.11 31.20
N LEU A 563 -0.70 3.41 30.13
CA LEU A 563 -1.14 4.77 29.86
C LEU A 563 -1.99 5.34 30.99
N SER A 564 -1.61 6.51 31.47
CA SER A 564 -2.29 7.15 32.61
C SER A 564 -3.64 7.72 32.19
N ARG A 565 -4.57 7.75 33.16
CA ARG A 565 -5.85 8.46 33.06
C ARG A 565 -5.80 9.86 33.66
N ASN A 566 -4.65 10.27 34.18
CA ASN A 566 -4.39 11.62 34.64
C ASN A 566 -3.63 12.40 33.57
N LEU A 567 -4.06 13.63 33.26
CA LEU A 567 -3.49 14.47 32.22
C LEU A 567 -2.01 14.78 32.44
N ASP A 568 -1.62 15.09 33.69
CA ASP A 568 -0.24 15.49 34.01
C ASP A 568 0.72 14.32 33.81
N ASP A 569 0.32 13.13 34.24
CA ASP A 569 1.08 11.90 34.02
C ASP A 569 1.13 11.52 32.53
N LEU A 570 0.01 11.64 31.83
CA LEU A 570 -0.11 11.30 30.41
C LEU A 570 0.75 12.24 29.53
N ASN A 571 0.91 13.50 29.94
CA ASN A 571 1.83 14.50 29.37
C ASN A 571 3.25 14.45 29.98
N GLY A 572 3.52 13.48 30.85
CA GLY A 572 4.81 13.32 31.50
C GLY A 572 5.98 13.13 30.52
N PRO A 573 7.22 13.25 31.01
CA PRO A 573 8.41 13.09 30.18
C PRO A 573 8.55 11.68 29.59
N LYS A 574 9.48 11.50 28.64
CA LYS A 574 9.81 10.20 28.02
C LYS A 574 10.20 9.10 29.01
N SER A 575 10.62 9.46 30.22
CA SER A 575 10.97 8.54 31.31
C SER A 575 9.79 8.18 32.23
N ALA A 576 8.68 8.93 32.16
CA ALA A 576 7.52 8.71 33.01
C ALA A 576 6.65 7.60 32.41
N ARG A 577 6.66 6.42 33.03
CA ARG A 577 5.80 5.31 32.64
C ARG A 577 4.34 5.78 32.63
N GLY A 578 3.64 5.47 31.55
CA GLY A 578 2.26 5.89 31.32
C GLY A 578 2.06 7.21 30.59
N SER A 579 3.13 7.92 30.25
CA SER A 579 3.04 9.07 29.35
C SER A 579 3.01 8.65 27.88
N LEU A 580 2.42 9.50 27.02
CA LEU A 580 2.42 9.31 25.56
C LEU A 580 3.85 9.32 24.99
N LEU A 581 4.73 10.13 25.59
CA LEU A 581 6.12 10.22 25.21
C LEU A 581 6.90 8.95 25.58
N TYR A 582 6.62 8.36 26.74
CA TYR A 582 7.18 7.08 27.15
C TYR A 582 6.76 5.97 26.18
N PHE A 583 5.45 5.89 25.88
CA PHE A 583 4.92 4.93 24.92
C PHE A 583 5.64 5.02 23.57
N ALA A 584 5.70 6.22 22.97
CA ALA A 584 6.30 6.39 21.65
C ALA A 584 7.82 6.13 21.66
N ALA A 585 8.52 6.45 22.76
CA ALA A 585 9.96 6.23 22.91
C ALA A 585 10.36 4.77 23.00
N HIS A 586 9.46 3.89 23.47
CA HIS A 586 9.72 2.45 23.51
C HIS A 586 9.44 1.80 22.15
N ILE A 587 8.62 2.40 21.29
CA ILE A 587 8.44 1.90 19.92
C ILE A 587 9.64 2.27 19.06
N ASN A 588 10.03 3.55 19.04
CA ASN A 588 11.17 4.02 18.27
C ASN A 588 11.84 5.25 18.91
N GLY A 589 13.15 5.39 18.68
CA GLY A 589 14.01 6.39 19.32
C GLY A 589 14.10 7.74 18.60
N GLY A 590 15.13 8.52 18.96
CA GLY A 590 15.43 9.79 18.30
C GLY A 590 14.30 10.83 18.41
N SER A 591 13.93 11.42 17.26
CA SER A 591 12.86 12.41 17.14
C SER A 591 11.46 11.80 17.06
N TYR A 592 11.35 10.47 16.99
CA TYR A 592 10.09 9.76 16.82
C TYR A 592 9.04 10.11 17.89
N PRO A 593 9.36 10.12 19.21
CA PRO A 593 8.34 10.37 20.23
C PRO A 593 7.75 11.77 20.14
N SER A 594 8.60 12.76 19.82
CA SER A 594 8.20 14.15 19.64
C SER A 594 7.30 14.36 18.42
N ARG A 595 7.31 13.42 17.47
CA ARG A 595 6.45 13.44 16.27
C ARG A 595 5.13 12.69 16.47
N VAL A 596 5.15 11.57 17.19
CA VAL A 596 3.96 10.70 17.33
C VAL A 596 3.12 11.04 18.55
N ALA A 597 3.70 11.39 19.70
CA ALA A 597 2.90 11.75 20.89
C ALA A 597 1.90 12.90 20.64
N PRO A 598 2.23 13.97 19.88
CA PRO A 598 1.25 14.99 19.49
C PRO A 598 0.11 14.46 18.63
N LYS A 599 0.34 13.41 17.82
CA LYS A 599 -0.72 12.75 17.04
C LYS A 599 -1.66 11.98 17.95
N MET A 600 -1.13 11.30 18.98
CA MET A 600 -1.94 10.58 19.97
C MET A 600 -2.92 11.51 20.68
N SER A 601 -2.41 12.62 21.25
CA SER A 601 -3.28 13.61 21.91
C SER A 601 -4.25 14.28 20.92
N THR A 602 -3.83 14.52 19.68
CA THR A 602 -4.70 15.05 18.62
C THR A 602 -5.85 14.08 18.28
N LEU A 603 -5.59 12.78 18.19
CA LEU A 603 -6.65 11.78 18.00
C LEU A 603 -7.63 11.78 19.18
N MET A 604 -7.13 11.85 20.42
CA MET A 604 -7.99 11.92 21.62
C MET A 604 -8.89 13.16 21.60
N ARG A 605 -8.37 14.33 21.22
CA ARG A 605 -9.17 15.56 21.08
C ARG A 605 -10.27 15.40 20.03
N GLY A 606 -9.94 14.82 18.87
CA GLY A 606 -10.92 14.56 17.82
C GLY A 606 -11.99 13.58 18.27
N LEU A 607 -11.62 12.55 19.04
CA LEU A 607 -12.56 11.57 19.53
C LEU A 607 -13.46 12.14 20.63
N ALA A 608 -12.91 12.93 21.56
CA ALA A 608 -13.68 13.63 22.57
C ALA A 608 -14.73 14.57 21.94
N LEU A 609 -14.40 15.24 20.84
CA LEU A 609 -15.37 16.01 20.06
C LEU A 609 -16.52 15.12 19.56
N SER A 610 -16.22 13.99 18.92
CA SER A 610 -17.23 13.04 18.44
C SER A 610 -18.10 12.48 19.58
N LEU A 611 -17.51 12.15 20.73
CA LEU A 611 -18.23 11.65 21.90
C LEU A 611 -19.19 12.70 22.48
N LYS A 612 -18.77 13.98 22.56
CA LYS A 612 -19.63 15.08 23.01
C LYS A 612 -20.82 15.29 22.05
N THR A 613 -20.57 15.28 20.73
CA THR A 613 -21.65 15.41 19.73
C THR A 613 -22.66 14.27 19.85
N GLN A 614 -22.19 13.02 20.00
CA GLN A 614 -23.08 11.86 20.19
C GLN A 614 -23.87 11.93 21.49
N ALA A 615 -23.28 12.41 22.59
CA ALA A 615 -23.99 12.58 23.86
C ALA A 615 -25.13 13.60 23.75
N VAL A 616 -24.91 14.72 23.03
CA VAL A 616 -25.95 15.72 22.75
C VAL A 616 -27.06 15.13 21.87
N ALA A 617 -26.71 14.34 20.85
CA ALA A 617 -27.69 13.70 19.98
C ALA A 617 -28.56 12.64 20.70
N ARG A 618 -28.03 12.02 21.76
CA ARG A 618 -28.74 11.01 22.58
C ARG A 618 -29.52 11.59 23.75
N ALA A 619 -29.28 12.84 24.14
CA ALA A 619 -30.05 13.47 25.20
C ALA A 619 -31.54 13.43 24.82
N PRO A 620 -32.44 12.92 25.69
CA PRO A 620 -33.85 12.87 25.38
C PRO A 620 -34.30 14.28 25.04
N ARG A 621 -34.85 14.48 23.82
CA ARG A 621 -35.49 15.76 23.47
C ARG A 621 -36.53 15.98 24.54
N SER A 622 -36.32 16.98 25.40
CA SER A 622 -37.25 17.37 26.44
C SER A 622 -38.63 17.37 25.81
N ALA A 623 -39.54 16.52 26.31
CA ALA A 623 -40.88 16.41 25.77
C ALA A 623 -41.43 17.83 25.69
N GLU A 624 -41.62 18.32 24.47
CA GLU A 624 -42.22 19.62 24.23
C GLU A 624 -43.61 19.50 24.83
N ILE A 625 -43.79 20.11 26.01
CA ILE A 625 -45.09 20.19 26.68
C ILE A 625 -45.91 21.08 25.77
N ILE A 626 -46.62 20.45 24.84
CA ILE A 626 -47.70 21.10 24.10
C ILE A 626 -48.80 21.30 25.14
N GLU A 627 -48.83 22.48 25.76
CA GLU A 627 -50.00 22.94 26.49
C GLU A 627 -51.15 23.04 25.47
N VAL A 628 -52.17 22.20 25.64
CA VAL A 628 -53.41 22.17 24.86
C VAL A 628 -54.45 23.06 25.52
#